data_AF-A0AAV8P2J3-F1
#
_entry.id   AF-A0AAV8P2J3-F1
#
_cell.length_a   1.000
_cell.length_b   1.000
_cell.length_c   1.000
_cell.angle_alpha   90.00
_cell.angle_beta   90.00
_cell.angle_gamma   90.00
#
_symmetry.space_group_name_H-M   'P 1'
#
loop_
_entity.id
_entity.type
_entity.pdbx_description
1 polymer ?
#
loop_
_entity_poly.entity_id
_entity_poly.type
_entity_poly.pdbx_seq_one_letter_code
_entity_poly.pdbx_strand_id
1 'polypeptide(L)'
;MYSLLLDTYVKYPDEKFRLFHTIDTIPAVVRKADWPLRWIDSSGSFAEHLVAFACIRGIFFTDSFCAIFWLKKRGLMPGLTFSNKFILLRRGPPL
;
A
#
# COMPACT_ATOMS: atom_id res chain seq x y z
N MET A 1 -10.56 -5.67 -1.46
CA MET A 1 -10.67 -5.41 -0.01
C MET A 1 -10.51 -3.91 0.25
N TYR A 2 -9.36 -3.30 -0.05
CA TYR A 2 -9.18 -1.85 0.07
C TYR A 2 -10.10 -1.01 -0.83
N SER A 3 -10.47 -1.48 -2.03
CA SER A 3 -11.45 -0.81 -2.90
C SER A 3 -12.83 -0.66 -2.24
N LEU A 4 -13.33 -1.71 -1.58
CA LEU A 4 -14.61 -1.69 -0.87
C LEU A 4 -14.58 -0.76 0.36
N LEU A 5 -13.44 -0.70 1.04
CA LEU A 5 -13.23 0.24 2.14
C LEU A 5 -13.23 1.69 1.63
N LEU A 6 -12.57 1.93 0.49
CA LEU A 6 -12.59 3.25 -0.14
C LEU A 6 -14.03 3.67 -0.50
N ASP A 7 -14.80 2.74 -1.07
CA ASP A 7 -16.20 2.95 -1.44
C ASP A 7 -17.14 3.22 -0.26
N THR A 8 -16.80 2.71 0.93
CA THR A 8 -17.61 2.94 2.14
C THR A 8 -17.23 4.23 2.87
N TYR A 9 -15.96 4.67 2.78
CA TYR A 9 -15.51 5.89 3.44
C TYR A 9 -15.62 7.16 2.58
N VAL A 10 -15.52 7.04 1.25
CA VAL A 10 -15.56 8.19 0.32
C VAL A 10 -16.89 8.19 -0.44
N LYS A 11 -17.74 9.17 -0.14
CA LYS A 11 -19.09 9.28 -0.73
C LYS A 11 -19.13 10.07 -2.04
N TYR A 12 -18.20 10.99 -2.24
CA TYR A 12 -18.19 11.88 -3.40
C TYR A 12 -17.54 11.20 -4.61
N PRO A 13 -18.22 11.16 -5.78
CA PRO A 13 -17.73 10.43 -6.95
C PRO A 13 -16.45 11.04 -7.53
N ASP A 14 -16.29 12.36 -7.49
CA ASP A 14 -15.12 13.05 -8.04
C ASP A 14 -13.85 12.77 -7.20
N GLU A 15 -13.99 12.81 -5.88
CA GLU A 15 -12.89 12.50 -4.96
C GLU A 15 -12.53 11.02 -5.02
N LYS A 16 -13.53 10.15 -5.16
CA LYS A 16 -13.35 8.72 -5.41
C LYS A 16 -12.56 8.49 -6.70
N PHE A 17 -12.93 9.14 -7.80
CA PHE A 17 -12.22 9.03 -9.07
C PHE A 17 -10.75 9.46 -8.93
N ARG A 18 -10.49 10.58 -8.24
CA ARG A 18 -9.13 11.05 -7.94
C ARG A 18 -8.34 10.02 -7.13
N LEU A 19 -8.94 9.42 -6.10
CA LEU A 19 -8.31 8.42 -5.24
C LEU A 19 -8.10 7.06 -5.93
N PHE A 20 -8.89 6.71 -6.94
CA PHE A 20 -8.58 5.55 -7.78
C PHE A 20 -7.44 5.83 -8.75
N HIS A 21 -7.31 7.07 -9.24
CA HIS A 21 -6.20 7.54 -10.08
C HIS A 21 -5.09 8.19 -9.25
N THR A 22 -4.82 7.65 -8.06
CA THR A 22 -3.81 8.21 -7.15
C THR A 22 -2.40 8.16 -7.77
N ILE A 23 -2.13 7.17 -8.63
CA ILE A 23 -0.83 7.03 -9.31
C ILE A 23 -0.54 8.23 -10.20
N ASP A 24 -1.55 8.85 -10.82
CA ASP A 24 -1.36 9.99 -11.73
C ASP A 24 -1.57 11.35 -11.02
N THR A 25 -2.40 11.36 -9.98
CA THR A 25 -2.84 12.61 -9.33
C THR A 25 -2.01 13.00 -8.12
N ILE A 26 -1.38 12.04 -7.41
CA ILE A 26 -0.59 12.32 -6.21
C ILE A 26 0.91 12.15 -6.50
N PRO A 27 1.69 13.24 -6.51
CA PRO A 27 3.11 13.20 -6.91
C PRO A 27 3.98 12.34 -5.97
N ALA A 28 3.58 12.20 -4.70
CA ALA A 28 4.25 11.30 -3.77
C ALA A 28 4.10 9.82 -4.17
N VAL A 29 2.95 9.44 -4.73
CA VAL A 29 2.68 8.06 -5.18
C VAL A 29 3.35 7.81 -6.53
N VAL A 30 3.34 8.78 -7.44
CA VAL A 30 4.13 8.74 -8.69
C VAL A 30 5.59 8.40 -8.39
N ARG A 31 6.25 9.19 -7.54
CA ARG A 31 7.66 8.98 -7.18
C ARG A 31 7.92 7.63 -6.51
N LYS A 32 6.95 7.15 -5.73
CA LYS A 32 7.02 5.86 -5.05
C LYS A 32 6.87 4.69 -6.04
N ALA A 33 6.10 4.86 -7.10
CA ALA A 33 5.93 3.88 -8.18
C ALA A 33 7.09 3.88 -9.19
N ASP A 34 7.70 5.05 -9.39
CA ASP A 34 8.84 5.25 -10.30
C ASP A 34 10.05 4.37 -9.95
N TRP A 35 10.33 4.19 -8.66
CA TRP A 35 11.46 3.38 -8.22
C TRP A 35 11.28 1.89 -8.60
N PRO A 36 10.18 1.19 -8.23
CA PRO A 36 9.90 -0.16 -8.70
C PRO A 36 9.97 -0.33 -10.21
N LEU A 37 9.39 0.61 -10.96
CA LEU A 37 9.33 0.57 -12.42
C LEU A 37 10.73 0.54 -13.04
N ARG A 38 11.66 1.35 -12.51
CA ARG A 38 13.06 1.35 -12.97
C ARG A 38 13.76 0.02 -12.73
N TRP A 39 13.46 -0.68 -11.63
CA TRP A 39 14.07 -1.97 -11.35
C TRP A 39 13.49 -3.10 -12.20
N ILE A 40 12.17 -3.07 -12.46
CA ILE A 40 11.50 -4.07 -13.30
C ILE A 40 11.91 -3.94 -14.77
N ASP A 41 12.03 -2.72 -15.29
CA ASP A 41 12.40 -2.45 -16.69
C ASP A 41 13.92 -2.54 -16.95
N SER A 42 14.72 -2.62 -15.88
CA SER A 42 16.15 -2.83 -16.02
C SER A 42 16.46 -4.22 -16.58
N SER A 43 17.42 -4.31 -17.50
CA SER A 43 18.02 -5.56 -17.97
C SER A 43 18.92 -6.23 -16.92
N GLY A 44 18.57 -6.06 -15.65
CA GLY A 44 19.27 -6.62 -14.50
C GLY A 44 19.11 -8.13 -14.40
N SER A 45 19.95 -8.73 -13.57
CA SER A 45 19.86 -10.16 -13.28
C SER A 45 18.59 -10.48 -12.49
N PHE A 46 18.11 -11.72 -12.60
CA PHE A 46 16.97 -12.21 -11.81
C PHE A 46 17.13 -11.97 -10.30
N ALA A 47 18.38 -11.99 -9.79
CA ALA A 47 18.67 -11.71 -8.39
C ALA A 47 18.34 -10.26 -8.00
N GLU A 48 18.61 -9.29 -8.87
CA GLU A 48 18.29 -7.87 -8.62
C GLU A 48 16.78 -7.65 -8.61
N HIS A 49 16.05 -8.28 -9.53
CA HIS A 49 14.59 -8.25 -9.52
C HIS A 49 14.00 -8.88 -8.25
N LEU A 50 14.59 -9.96 -7.75
CA LEU A 50 14.15 -10.62 -6.52
C LEU A 50 14.36 -9.73 -5.29
N VAL A 51 15.51 -9.05 -5.20
CA VAL A 51 15.79 -8.09 -4.13
C VAL A 51 14.86 -6.89 -4.22
N ALA A 52 14.67 -6.32 -5.40
CA ALA A 52 13.73 -5.21 -5.63
C ALA A 52 12.30 -5.61 -5.22
N PHE A 53 11.86 -6.81 -5.58
CA PHE A 53 10.56 -7.35 -5.17
C PHE A 53 10.42 -7.52 -3.66
N ALA A 54 11.48 -7.98 -2.99
CA ALA A 54 11.52 -8.07 -1.53
C ALA A 54 11.42 -6.68 -0.88
N CYS A 55 12.15 -5.68 -1.38
CA CYS A 55 12.07 -4.29 -0.92
C CYS A 55 10.67 -3.70 -1.09
N ILE A 56 10.02 -3.93 -2.24
CA ILE A 56 8.65 -3.46 -2.50
C ILE A 56 7.68 -4.08 -1.50
N ARG A 57 7.77 -5.40 -1.25
CA ARG A 57 6.86 -6.08 -0.33
C ARG A 57 7.10 -5.73 1.14
N GLY A 58 8.36 -5.55 1.53
CA GLY A 58 8.76 -5.21 2.89
C GLY A 58 8.66 -3.72 3.17
N ILE A 59 9.59 -2.94 2.63
CA ILE A 59 9.86 -1.55 3.04
C ILE A 59 8.79 -0.58 2.52
N PHE A 60 8.35 -0.72 1.27
CA PHE A 60 7.43 0.25 0.68
C PHE A 60 6.04 0.21 1.33
N PHE A 61 5.62 -0.95 1.85
CA PHE A 61 4.30 -1.09 2.43
C PHE A 61 4.25 -0.88 3.94
N THR A 62 5.35 -1.07 4.68
CA THR A 62 5.37 -0.98 6.16
C THR A 62 4.89 0.36 6.70
N ASP A 63 5.21 1.47 6.02
CA ASP A 63 4.78 2.82 6.38
C ASP A 63 3.24 2.94 6.49
N SER A 64 2.51 2.43 5.48
CA SER A 64 1.06 2.45 5.47
C SER A 64 0.46 1.52 6.55
N PHE A 65 1.10 0.38 6.82
CA PHE A 65 0.68 -0.49 7.92
C PHE A 65 0.88 0.16 9.30
N CYS A 66 1.97 0.89 9.48
CA CYS A 66 2.26 1.63 10.72
C CYS A 66 1.21 2.71 10.99
N ALA A 67 0.86 3.51 9.97
CA ALA A 67 -0.17 4.54 10.09
C ALA A 67 -1.55 3.98 10.49
N ILE A 68 -1.95 2.84 9.92
CA ILE A 68 -3.21 2.16 10.28
C ILE A 68 -3.12 1.55 11.69
N PHE A 69 -1.96 1.04 12.10
CA PHE A 69 -1.75 0.55 13.47
C PHE A 69 -1.80 1.68 14.51
N TRP A 70 -1.33 2.87 14.16
CA TRP A 70 -1.49 4.06 14.99
C TRP A 70 -2.97 4.42 15.22
N LEU A 71 -3.80 4.37 14.17
CA LEU A 71 -5.24 4.56 14.28
C LEU A 71 -5.90 3.49 15.16
N LYS A 72 -5.45 2.24 15.06
CA LYS A 72 -5.88 1.15 15.95
C LYS A 72 -5.59 1.46 17.41
N LYS A 73 -4.39 1.99 17.73
CA LYS A 73 -4.00 2.34 19.11
C LYS A 73 -4.89 3.42 19.72
N ARG A 74 -5.52 4.26 18.90
CA ARG A 74 -6.50 5.28 19.32
C ARG A 74 -7.95 4.80 19.35
N GLY A 75 -8.20 3.53 19.03
CA GLY A 75 -9.55 2.96 19.01
C GLY A 75 -10.44 3.44 17.85
N LEU A 76 -9.85 4.04 16.81
CA LEU A 76 -10.58 4.59 15.66
C LEU A 76 -10.67 3.55 14.53
N MET A 77 -11.80 3.53 13.81
CA MET A 77 -12.06 2.69 12.63
C MET A 77 -11.77 1.17 12.84
N PRO A 78 -12.58 0.47 13.65
CA PRO A 78 -12.38 -0.96 13.95
C PRO A 78 -12.47 -1.86 12.71
N GLY A 79 -13.29 -1.52 11.71
CA GLY A 79 -13.41 -2.28 10.46
C GLY A 79 -12.16 -2.25 9.59
N LEU A 80 -11.54 -1.07 9.47
CA LEU A 80 -10.29 -0.88 8.72
C LEU A 80 -9.11 -1.60 9.41
N THR A 81 -9.04 -1.53 10.74
CA THR A 81 -7.95 -2.11 11.52
C THR A 81 -8.04 -3.64 11.62
N PHE A 82 -9.24 -4.22 11.66
CA PHE A 82 -9.45 -5.67 11.56
C PHE A 82 -9.02 -6.23 10.19
N SER A 83 -9.42 -5.54 9.12
CA SER A 83 -9.04 -5.88 7.75
C SER A 83 -7.52 -5.83 7.53
N ASN A 84 -6.88 -4.80 8.07
CA ASN A 84 -5.43 -4.64 8.03
C ASN A 84 -4.69 -5.75 8.80
N LYS A 85 -5.24 -6.21 9.94
CA LYS A 85 -4.70 -7.34 10.71
C LYS A 85 -4.72 -8.64 9.88
N PHE A 86 -5.77 -8.89 9.12
CA PHE A 86 -5.86 -10.07 8.24
C PHE A 86 -4.86 -10.03 7.08
N ILE A 87 -4.62 -8.85 6.52
CA ILE A 87 -3.65 -8.67 5.43
C ILE A 87 -2.22 -8.82 5.95
N LEU A 88 -1.91 -8.31 7.14
CA LEU A 88 -0.65 -8.56 7.84
C LEU A 88 -0.46 -10.05 8.14
N LEU A 89 -1.49 -10.73 8.66
CA LEU A 89 -1.41 -12.15 8.98
C LEU A 89 -1.17 -13.03 7.73
N ARG A 90 -1.80 -12.68 6.59
CA ARG A 90 -1.53 -13.37 5.31
C ARG A 90 -0.13 -13.12 4.75
N ARG A 91 0.58 -12.08 5.21
CA ARG A 91 1.96 -11.79 4.77
C ARG A 91 3.02 -12.62 5.50
N GLY A 92 2.62 -13.42 6.50
CA GLY A 92 3.50 -14.27 7.30
C GLY A 92 3.90 -13.59 8.63
N PRO A 93 4.27 -14.36 9.66
CA PRO A 93 4.74 -13.81 10.93
C PRO A 93 6.02 -12.98 10.71
N PRO A 94 6.19 -11.83 11.38
CA PRO A 94 7.55 -11.32 11.60
C PRO A 94 8.26 -12.37 12.46
N LEU A 95 9.34 -12.96 11.92
CA LEU A 95 10.26 -13.76 12.71
C LEU A 95 10.77 -12.96 13.91
#